data_AF-A0A2X2JED7-F1
#
_entry.id   AF-A0A2X2JED7-F1
#
_cell.length_a   1.000
_cell.length_b   1.000
_cell.length_c   1.000
_cell.angle_alpha   90.00
_cell.angle_beta   90.00
_cell.angle_gamma   90.00
#
_symmetry.space_group_name_H-M   'P 1'
#
loop_
_entity.id
_entity.type
_entity.pdbx_description
1 polymer ?
#
loop_
_entity_poly.entity_id
_entity_poly.type
_entity_poly.pdbx_seq_one_letter_code
_entity_poly.pdbx_strand_id
1 'polypeptide(L)'
;MRHLLQKIVSDIQKQERKLSVEASSFMDEAYRMIIYLKSLLGDIKEDIINEGFATLEDEILFFKQIKPTVLGKLIHYNKVFRIETACPASNGNIYENYFAMHLQELKKEYMEHVCNSDFYRYYRSGRTDRDEQYFTLGKINCHDGLNSFVFEIDTKFSTYFDYKVAKIIVNELIYHYLTTKLSPEQNPDVLLQHEETKDFFWTPLSN
;
A
#
# COMPACT_ATOMS: atom_id res chain seq x y z
N MET A 1 -16.66 9.57 6.61
CA MET A 1 -15.37 9.19 5.96
C MET A 1 -15.42 8.37 4.65
N ARG A 2 -16.47 7.58 4.35
CA ARG A 2 -16.48 6.72 3.12
C ARG A 2 -16.38 7.48 1.78
N HIS A 3 -17.07 8.61 1.65
CA HIS A 3 -16.98 9.46 0.45
C HIS A 3 -15.58 10.06 0.26
N LEU A 4 -14.88 10.37 1.36
CA LEU A 4 -13.50 10.83 1.32
C LEU A 4 -12.58 9.76 0.73
N LEU A 5 -12.73 8.49 1.15
CA LEU A 5 -11.98 7.38 0.56
C LEU A 5 -12.19 7.28 -0.95
N GLN A 6 -13.45 7.28 -1.40
CA GLN A 6 -13.79 7.18 -2.83
C GLN A 6 -13.19 8.33 -3.64
N LYS A 7 -13.27 9.55 -3.09
CA LYS A 7 -12.66 10.74 -3.69
C LYS A 7 -11.14 10.60 -3.79
N ILE A 8 -10.45 10.25 -2.70
CA ILE A 8 -9.00 10.04 -2.67
C ILE A 8 -8.56 8.99 -3.69
N VAL A 9 -9.24 7.85 -3.74
CA VAL A 9 -8.94 6.78 -4.71
C VAL A 9 -9.11 7.29 -6.14
N SER A 10 -10.21 7.98 -6.43
CA SER A 10 -10.48 8.56 -7.74
C SER A 10 -9.42 9.60 -8.14
N ASP A 11 -9.02 10.46 -7.22
CA ASP A 11 -8.02 11.52 -7.46
C ASP A 11 -6.63 10.92 -7.73
N ILE A 12 -6.23 9.91 -6.94
CA ILE A 12 -5.00 9.16 -7.19
C ILE A 12 -5.03 8.50 -8.57
N GLN A 13 -6.09 7.76 -8.90
CA GLN A 13 -6.19 7.09 -10.20
C GLN A 13 -6.20 8.07 -11.38
N LYS A 14 -6.81 9.25 -11.21
CA LYS A 14 -6.77 10.31 -12.22
C LYS A 14 -5.35 10.82 -12.41
N GLN A 15 -4.60 10.99 -11.33
CA GLN A 15 -3.20 11.42 -11.38
C GLN A 15 -2.31 10.34 -12.01
N GLU A 16 -2.50 9.06 -11.65
CA GLU A 16 -1.78 7.93 -12.26
C GLU A 16 -1.99 7.89 -13.78
N ARG A 17 -3.25 7.98 -14.25
CA ARG A 17 -3.56 8.04 -15.69
C ARG A 17 -2.91 9.24 -16.38
N LYS A 18 -2.97 10.42 -15.75
CA LYS A 18 -2.33 11.63 -16.29
C LYS A 18 -0.83 11.42 -16.47
N LEU A 19 -0.15 10.91 -15.43
CA LEU A 19 1.30 10.74 -15.45
C LEU A 19 1.75 9.61 -16.37
N SER A 20 0.95 8.55 -16.55
CA SER A 20 1.25 7.49 -17.51
C SER A 20 1.40 7.98 -18.96
N VAL A 21 0.77 9.13 -19.30
CA VAL A 21 0.86 9.76 -20.62
C VAL A 21 1.93 10.85 -20.67
N GLU A 22 2.07 11.63 -19.59
CA GLU A 22 2.97 12.78 -19.55
C GLU A 22 4.41 12.47 -19.16
N ALA A 23 4.65 11.38 -18.41
CA ALA A 23 5.96 11.06 -17.89
C ALA A 23 6.89 10.55 -18.99
N SER A 24 8.14 10.97 -18.93
CA SER A 24 9.19 10.56 -19.88
C SER A 24 9.69 9.13 -19.66
N SER A 25 9.50 8.58 -18.46
CA SER A 25 9.92 7.24 -18.07
C SER A 25 9.19 6.78 -16.79
N PHE A 26 9.29 5.49 -16.45
CA PHE A 26 8.78 4.96 -15.18
C PHE A 26 9.43 5.63 -13.95
N MET A 27 10.70 6.05 -14.04
CA MET A 27 11.37 6.79 -12.97
C MET A 27 10.75 8.17 -12.76
N ASP A 28 10.47 8.88 -13.85
CA ASP A 28 9.83 10.20 -13.82
C ASP A 28 8.39 10.10 -13.30
N GLU A 29 7.62 9.11 -13.77
CA GLU A 29 6.27 8.83 -13.27
C GLU A 29 6.30 8.57 -11.76
N ALA A 30 7.16 7.65 -11.31
CA ALA A 30 7.27 7.29 -9.89
C ALA A 30 7.68 8.48 -9.03
N TYR A 31 8.65 9.29 -9.49
CA TYR A 31 9.08 10.49 -8.78
C TYR A 31 7.95 11.52 -8.63
N ARG A 32 7.22 11.80 -9.71
CA ARG A 32 6.08 12.73 -9.69
C ARG A 32 4.94 12.22 -8.80
N MET A 33 4.68 10.91 -8.80
CA MET A 33 3.71 10.29 -7.88
C MET A 33 4.14 10.37 -6.42
N ILE A 34 5.44 10.19 -6.11
CA ILE A 34 5.96 10.36 -4.75
C ILE A 34 5.69 11.77 -4.23
N ILE A 35 5.96 12.81 -5.03
CA ILE A 35 5.70 14.20 -4.65
C ILE A 35 4.21 14.40 -4.39
N TYR A 36 3.36 13.98 -5.32
CA TYR A 36 1.91 14.13 -5.22
C TYR A 36 1.34 13.43 -3.97
N LEU A 37 1.68 12.15 -3.77
CA LEU A 37 1.16 11.36 -2.65
C LEU A 37 1.69 11.84 -1.30
N LYS A 38 2.94 12.35 -1.26
CA LYS A 38 3.49 12.97 -0.05
C LYS A 38 2.74 14.25 0.32
N SER A 39 2.41 15.09 -0.66
CA SER A 39 1.58 16.28 -0.44
C SER A 39 0.19 15.89 0.05
N LEU A 40 -0.48 14.97 -0.67
CA LEU A 40 -1.81 14.50 -0.33
C LEU A 40 -1.89 13.92 1.09
N LEU A 41 -0.90 13.12 1.49
CA LEU A 41 -0.84 12.58 2.86
C LEU A 41 -0.60 13.67 3.91
N GLY A 42 0.13 14.73 3.55
CA GLY A 42 0.32 15.92 4.39
C GLY A 42 -0.98 16.69 4.59
N ASP A 43 -1.69 16.97 3.50
CA ASP A 43 -2.98 17.69 3.54
C ASP A 43 -4.00 16.91 4.38
N ILE A 44 -4.12 15.59 4.15
CA ILE A 44 -4.98 14.70 4.95
C ILE A 44 -4.58 14.74 6.43
N LYS A 45 -3.28 14.80 6.73
CA LYS A 45 -2.81 14.86 8.13
C LYS A 45 -3.24 16.16 8.80
N GLU A 46 -3.10 17.28 8.12
CA GLU A 46 -3.52 18.58 8.64
C GLU A 46 -5.03 18.61 8.91
N ASP A 47 -5.84 18.10 7.98
CA ASP A 47 -7.29 17.99 8.14
C ASP A 47 -7.65 17.17 9.38
N ILE A 48 -7.07 15.98 9.55
CA ILE A 48 -7.33 15.10 10.69
C ILE A 48 -6.87 15.71 12.02
N ILE A 49 -5.74 16.41 12.05
CA ILE A 49 -5.26 17.05 13.28
C ILE A 49 -6.14 18.24 13.68
N ASN A 50 -6.67 18.98 12.71
CA ASN A 50 -7.48 20.18 12.96
C ASN A 50 -8.94 19.84 13.30
N GLU A 51 -9.54 18.88 12.59
CA GLU A 51 -10.96 18.54 12.73
C GLU A 51 -11.20 17.37 13.70
N GLY A 52 -10.23 16.46 13.81
CA GLY A 52 -10.40 15.19 14.52
C GLY A 52 -11.35 14.23 13.81
N PHE A 53 -11.76 13.17 14.51
CA PHE A 53 -12.77 12.24 14.02
C PHE A 53 -14.12 12.50 14.71
N ALA A 54 -15.20 12.52 13.92
CA ALA A 54 -16.55 12.71 14.44
C ALA A 54 -17.05 11.49 15.24
N THR A 55 -16.60 10.29 14.87
CA THR A 55 -17.00 9.02 15.46
C THR A 55 -15.81 8.06 15.55
N LEU A 56 -15.91 7.07 16.44
CA LEU A 56 -14.93 6.00 16.54
C LEU A 56 -14.85 5.21 15.22
N GLU A 57 -15.98 5.01 14.57
CA GLU A 57 -16.08 4.32 13.29
C GLU A 57 -15.36 5.07 12.16
N ASP A 58 -15.39 6.42 12.19
CA ASP A 58 -14.64 7.25 11.24
C ASP A 58 -13.12 7.13 11.47
N GLU A 59 -12.66 7.07 12.72
CA GLU A 59 -11.26 6.83 13.08
C GLU A 59 -10.79 5.45 12.60
N ILE A 60 -11.55 4.40 12.92
CA ILE A 60 -11.29 3.03 12.48
C ILE A 60 -11.22 2.97 10.96
N LEU A 61 -12.21 3.55 10.26
CA LEU A 61 -12.24 3.58 8.79
C LEU A 61 -11.01 4.30 8.21
N PHE A 62 -10.58 5.38 8.85
CA PHE A 62 -9.41 6.13 8.42
C PHE A 62 -8.13 5.29 8.50
N PHE A 63 -7.85 4.70 9.66
CA PHE A 63 -6.63 3.91 9.88
C PHE A 63 -6.67 2.52 9.26
N LYS A 64 -7.85 1.94 9.04
CA LYS A 64 -8.02 0.64 8.37
C LYS A 64 -7.96 0.74 6.85
N GLN A 65 -8.41 1.84 6.25
CA GLN A 65 -8.59 1.93 4.79
C GLN A 65 -7.98 3.19 4.16
N ILE A 66 -8.33 4.39 4.64
CA ILE A 66 -7.98 5.65 3.95
C ILE A 66 -6.47 5.89 3.95
N LYS A 67 -5.90 6.01 5.15
CA LYS A 67 -4.47 6.30 5.27
C LYS A 67 -3.59 5.19 4.69
N PRO A 68 -3.86 3.89 4.93
CA PRO A 68 -3.09 2.82 4.30
C PRO A 68 -3.13 2.83 2.78
N THR A 69 -4.23 3.24 2.15
CA THR A 69 -4.33 3.35 0.68
C THR A 69 -3.35 4.38 0.12
N VAL A 70 -3.30 5.58 0.72
CA VAL A 70 -2.39 6.65 0.28
C VAL A 70 -0.95 6.29 0.61
N LEU A 71 -0.69 5.87 1.85
CA LEU A 71 0.66 5.51 2.32
C LEU A 71 1.22 4.30 1.54
N GLY A 72 0.39 3.29 1.28
CA GLY A 72 0.77 2.12 0.50
C GLY A 72 1.19 2.49 -0.92
N LYS A 73 0.42 3.34 -1.60
CA LYS A 73 0.80 3.88 -2.92
C LYS A 73 2.11 4.69 -2.86
N LEU A 74 2.30 5.51 -1.83
CA LEU A 74 3.53 6.31 -1.68
C LEU A 74 4.77 5.41 -1.53
N ILE A 75 4.69 4.40 -0.68
CA ILE A 75 5.77 3.42 -0.48
C ILE A 75 6.00 2.62 -1.77
N HIS A 76 4.94 2.22 -2.47
CA HIS A 76 5.03 1.51 -3.74
C HIS A 76 5.83 2.32 -4.77
N TYR A 77 5.44 3.56 -5.04
CA TYR A 77 6.15 4.40 -6.02
C TYR A 77 7.59 4.70 -5.58
N ASN A 78 7.85 4.87 -4.28
CA ASN A 78 9.22 4.97 -3.78
C ASN A 78 10.06 3.72 -4.05
N LYS A 79 9.49 2.52 -3.85
CA LYS A 79 10.19 1.26 -4.14
C LYS A 79 10.39 1.06 -5.65
N VAL A 80 9.40 1.39 -6.48
CA VAL A 80 9.54 1.38 -7.96
C VAL A 80 10.67 2.31 -8.41
N PHE A 81 10.70 3.54 -7.91
CA PHE A 81 11.77 4.50 -8.22
C PHE A 81 13.15 3.94 -7.88
N ARG A 82 13.33 3.34 -6.70
CA ARG A 82 14.60 2.72 -6.29
C ARG A 82 15.00 1.52 -7.15
N ILE A 83 14.04 0.68 -7.54
CA ILE A 83 14.27 -0.46 -8.43
C ILE A 83 14.69 0.02 -9.82
N GLU A 84 13.98 0.99 -10.40
CA GLU A 84 14.27 1.47 -11.75
C GLU A 84 15.62 2.21 -11.82
N THR A 85 15.89 3.08 -10.85
CA THR A 85 17.15 3.85 -10.80
C THR A 85 18.39 2.99 -10.59
N ALA A 86 18.25 1.83 -9.96
CA ALA A 86 19.34 0.88 -9.74
C ALA A 86 19.41 -0.22 -10.81
N CYS A 87 18.55 -0.18 -11.84
CA CYS A 87 18.52 -1.19 -12.88
C CYS A 87 19.77 -1.07 -13.79
N PRO A 88 20.60 -2.11 -13.91
CA PRO A 88 21.91 -2.02 -14.59
C PRO A 88 21.82 -2.09 -16.12
N ALA A 89 20.68 -2.49 -16.67
CA ALA A 89 20.48 -2.67 -18.10
C ALA A 89 19.02 -2.35 -18.46
N SER A 90 18.74 -2.03 -19.72
CA SER A 90 17.37 -1.75 -20.18
C SER A 90 16.64 -2.96 -20.77
N ASN A 91 17.35 -4.05 -21.07
CA ASN A 91 16.79 -5.30 -21.61
C ASN A 91 17.75 -6.50 -21.48
N GLY A 92 17.30 -7.69 -21.90
CA GLY A 92 18.07 -8.92 -21.95
C GLY A 92 18.22 -9.65 -20.61
N ASN A 93 19.05 -10.69 -20.58
CA ASN A 93 19.15 -11.59 -19.42
C ASN A 93 19.52 -10.87 -18.11
N ILE A 94 20.33 -9.81 -18.18
CA ILE A 94 20.70 -9.01 -17.00
C ILE A 94 19.47 -8.29 -16.42
N TYR A 95 18.61 -7.75 -17.29
CA TYR A 95 17.34 -7.13 -16.91
C TYR A 95 16.40 -8.14 -16.26
N GLU A 96 16.16 -9.27 -16.90
CA GLU A 96 15.27 -10.32 -16.38
C GLU A 96 15.74 -10.85 -15.02
N ASN A 97 17.04 -11.15 -14.88
CA ASN A 97 17.61 -11.61 -13.61
C ASN A 97 17.48 -10.56 -12.50
N TYR A 98 17.63 -9.26 -12.83
CA TYR A 98 17.48 -8.17 -11.87
C TYR A 98 16.06 -8.12 -11.29
N PHE A 99 15.02 -8.13 -12.14
CA PHE A 99 13.63 -8.10 -11.67
C PHE A 99 13.22 -9.41 -10.98
N ALA A 100 13.74 -10.56 -11.43
CA ALA A 100 13.51 -11.85 -10.78
C ALA A 100 14.09 -11.90 -9.35
N MET A 101 15.28 -11.32 -9.16
CA MET A 101 15.91 -11.18 -7.83
C MET A 101 15.04 -10.33 -6.89
N HIS A 102 14.56 -9.17 -7.35
CA HIS A 102 13.64 -8.33 -6.55
C HIS A 102 12.33 -9.04 -6.21
N LEU A 103 11.81 -9.87 -7.13
CA LEU A 103 10.59 -10.65 -6.88
C LEU A 103 10.83 -11.74 -5.82
N GLN A 104 12.00 -12.38 -5.84
CA GLN A 104 12.39 -13.35 -4.82
C GLN A 104 12.55 -12.68 -3.44
N GLU A 105 13.20 -11.51 -3.38
CA GLU A 105 13.34 -10.73 -2.15
C GLU A 105 11.98 -10.33 -1.59
N LEU A 106 11.08 -9.82 -2.45
CA LEU A 106 9.73 -9.45 -2.05
C LEU A 106 8.95 -10.62 -1.42
N LYS A 107 9.03 -11.81 -2.02
CA LYS A 107 8.38 -13.02 -1.49
C LYS A 107 8.95 -13.43 -0.14
N LYS A 108 10.27 -13.34 0.02
CA LYS A 108 10.95 -13.64 1.30
C LYS A 108 10.51 -12.67 2.40
N GLU A 109 10.57 -11.36 2.16
CA GLU A 109 10.12 -10.33 3.11
C GLU A 109 8.67 -10.55 3.54
N TYR A 110 7.80 -10.94 2.59
CA TYR A 110 6.39 -11.18 2.86
C TYR A 110 6.16 -12.39 3.77
N MET A 111 6.87 -13.48 3.51
CA MET A 111 6.82 -14.68 4.35
C MET A 111 7.34 -14.42 5.76
N GLU A 112 8.43 -13.67 5.89
CA GLU A 112 9.07 -13.41 7.17
C GLU A 112 8.30 -12.41 8.04
N HIS A 113 7.67 -11.40 7.42
CA HIS A 113 7.17 -10.24 8.18
C HIS A 113 5.67 -9.95 8.04
N VAL A 114 4.97 -10.58 7.09
CA VAL A 114 3.57 -10.26 6.80
C VAL A 114 2.66 -11.47 7.00
N CYS A 115 2.76 -12.49 6.14
CA CYS A 115 1.70 -13.50 6.00
C CYS A 115 1.54 -14.42 7.21
N ASN A 116 2.60 -14.58 8.01
CA ASN A 116 2.60 -15.47 9.17
C ASN A 116 2.12 -14.80 10.48
N SER A 117 1.61 -13.56 10.41
CA SER A 117 1.16 -12.82 11.60
C SER A 117 -0.34 -12.99 11.91
N ASP A 118 -0.69 -12.98 13.19
CA ASP A 118 -2.09 -12.95 13.66
C ASP A 118 -2.87 -11.79 13.05
N PHE A 119 -2.21 -10.63 12.97
CA PHE A 119 -2.78 -9.44 12.36
C PHE A 119 -3.10 -9.65 10.88
N TYR A 120 -2.22 -10.30 10.11
CA TYR A 120 -2.49 -10.58 8.70
C TYR A 120 -3.71 -11.49 8.53
N ARG A 121 -3.82 -12.55 9.36
CA ARG A 121 -5.00 -13.43 9.36
C ARG A 121 -6.28 -12.69 9.73
N TYR A 122 -6.22 -11.84 10.74
CA TYR A 122 -7.31 -10.94 11.13
C TYR A 122 -7.75 -10.05 9.95
N TYR A 123 -6.79 -9.35 9.35
CA TYR A 123 -7.04 -8.40 8.27
C TYR A 123 -7.64 -9.10 7.03
N ARG A 124 -7.05 -10.23 6.60
CA ARG A 124 -7.50 -10.96 5.42
C ARG A 124 -8.84 -11.67 5.58
N SER A 125 -9.21 -12.04 6.81
CA SER A 125 -10.52 -12.65 7.08
C SER A 125 -11.66 -11.64 7.17
N GLY A 126 -11.40 -10.33 6.98
CA GLY A 126 -12.42 -9.30 7.04
C GLY A 126 -13.02 -9.10 8.43
N ARG A 127 -12.35 -9.62 9.47
CA ARG A 127 -12.78 -9.51 10.87
C ARG A 127 -12.82 -8.04 11.32
N THR A 128 -13.68 -7.79 12.30
CA THR A 128 -13.90 -6.47 12.91
C THR A 128 -13.83 -6.52 14.44
N ASP A 129 -13.70 -7.71 15.04
CA ASP A 129 -13.70 -7.92 16.50
C ASP A 129 -12.52 -7.28 17.24
N ARG A 130 -11.50 -6.78 16.52
CA ARG A 130 -10.34 -6.09 17.07
C ARG A 130 -10.10 -4.72 16.43
N ASP A 131 -11.10 -4.16 15.74
CA ASP A 131 -10.91 -2.92 14.99
C ASP A 131 -10.55 -1.76 15.91
N GLU A 132 -11.20 -1.64 17.07
CA GLU A 132 -10.85 -0.63 18.06
C GLU A 132 -9.40 -0.80 18.55
N GLN A 133 -8.96 -2.03 18.81
CA GLN A 133 -7.59 -2.29 19.27
C GLN A 133 -6.54 -1.93 18.21
N TYR A 134 -6.81 -2.20 16.94
CA TYR A 134 -5.81 -2.04 15.87
C TYR A 134 -5.83 -0.67 15.19
N PHE A 135 -7.00 -0.04 15.11
CA PHE A 135 -7.22 1.13 14.26
C PHE A 135 -7.68 2.37 15.03
N THR A 136 -7.32 2.47 16.31
CA THR A 136 -7.47 3.70 17.09
C THR A 136 -6.12 4.17 17.65
N LEU A 137 -5.97 5.47 17.80
CA LEU A 137 -4.73 6.08 18.30
C LEU A 137 -4.42 5.68 19.75
N GLY A 138 -3.14 5.61 20.08
CA GLY A 138 -2.66 5.33 21.44
C GLY A 138 -2.76 3.87 21.91
N LYS A 139 -3.29 2.95 21.10
CA LYS A 139 -3.43 1.51 21.45
C LYS A 139 -2.18 0.67 21.09
N ILE A 140 -1.01 1.09 21.54
CA ILE A 140 0.25 0.35 21.32
C ILE A 140 0.56 -0.52 22.54
N ASN A 141 0.51 -1.85 22.40
CA ASN A 141 0.88 -2.78 23.46
C ASN A 141 2.30 -3.33 23.24
N CYS A 142 3.24 -2.91 24.08
CA CYS A 142 4.65 -3.35 23.99
C CYS A 142 4.85 -4.86 24.18
N HIS A 143 3.88 -5.57 24.76
CA HIS A 143 3.94 -7.03 24.89
C HIS A 143 3.70 -7.78 23.58
N ASP A 144 3.23 -7.10 22.52
CA ASP A 144 2.89 -7.72 21.24
C ASP A 144 4.11 -8.02 20.33
N GLY A 145 5.34 -7.91 20.85
CA GLY A 145 6.56 -8.17 20.07
C GLY A 145 6.74 -7.21 18.91
N LEU A 146 6.56 -5.91 19.18
CA LEU A 146 6.53 -4.86 18.17
C LEU A 146 7.89 -4.67 17.48
N ASN A 147 7.85 -4.34 16.18
CA ASN A 147 9.04 -3.87 15.47
C ASN A 147 9.48 -2.49 16.01
N SER A 148 10.78 -2.26 16.17
CA SER A 148 11.34 -1.02 16.71
C SER A 148 10.88 0.26 16.00
N PHE A 149 10.43 0.20 14.74
CA PHE A 149 9.86 1.37 14.05
C PHE A 149 8.66 1.96 14.81
N VAL A 150 7.97 1.16 15.64
CA VAL A 150 6.83 1.63 16.44
C VAL A 150 7.19 2.80 17.36
N PHE A 151 8.46 2.92 17.77
CA PHE A 151 8.92 3.99 18.65
C PHE A 151 9.12 5.33 17.92
N GLU A 152 9.13 5.31 16.59
CA GLU A 152 9.31 6.49 15.74
C GLU A 152 8.00 6.92 15.05
N ILE A 153 6.88 6.22 15.31
CA ILE A 153 5.63 6.58 14.67
C ILE A 153 5.07 7.87 15.27
N ASP A 154 4.48 8.70 14.41
CA ASP A 154 3.69 9.84 14.87
C ASP A 154 2.39 9.33 15.48
N THR A 155 2.37 9.21 16.81
CA THR A 155 1.24 8.69 17.60
C THR A 155 0.00 9.59 17.55
N LYS A 156 0.11 10.80 16.98
CA LYS A 156 -1.05 11.68 16.73
C LYS A 156 -1.73 11.43 15.39
N PHE A 157 -1.06 10.71 14.49
CA PHE A 157 -1.58 10.50 13.13
C PHE A 157 -1.38 9.07 12.63
N SER A 158 -0.87 8.14 13.44
CA SER A 158 -0.59 6.76 13.01
C SER A 158 -0.90 5.78 14.11
N THR A 159 -1.46 4.63 13.71
CA THR A 159 -1.42 3.44 14.57
C THR A 159 -0.18 2.62 14.21
N TYR A 160 0.02 1.49 14.89
CA TYR A 160 1.03 0.53 14.44
C TYR A 160 0.53 -0.30 13.25
N PHE A 161 -0.79 -0.49 13.18
CA PHE A 161 -1.42 -1.45 12.28
C PHE A 161 -1.85 -0.84 10.95
N ASP A 162 -2.10 0.46 10.85
CA ASP A 162 -2.29 1.14 9.57
C ASP A 162 -1.05 1.00 8.66
N TYR A 163 0.15 1.08 9.24
CA TYR A 163 1.41 0.80 8.55
C TYR A 163 1.50 -0.66 8.11
N LYS A 164 1.06 -1.61 8.95
CA LYS A 164 1.01 -3.03 8.55
C LYS A 164 0.05 -3.25 7.38
N VAL A 165 -1.11 -2.59 7.36
CA VAL A 165 -2.03 -2.61 6.21
C VAL A 165 -1.36 -2.02 4.97
N ALA A 166 -0.68 -0.86 5.10
CA ALA A 166 0.06 -0.26 3.99
C ALA A 166 1.13 -1.21 3.43
N LYS A 167 1.83 -1.98 4.29
CA LYS A 167 2.81 -3.00 3.88
C LYS A 167 2.18 -4.17 3.12
N ILE A 168 0.96 -4.58 3.47
CA ILE A 168 0.20 -5.59 2.71
C ILE A 168 -0.09 -5.06 1.30
N ILE A 169 -0.65 -3.85 1.20
CA ILE A 169 -0.97 -3.18 -0.07
C ILE A 169 0.29 -3.03 -0.95
N VAL A 170 1.39 -2.56 -0.36
CA VAL A 170 2.68 -2.41 -1.08
C VAL A 170 3.17 -3.73 -1.65
N ASN A 171 3.03 -4.83 -0.91
CA ASN A 171 3.46 -6.13 -1.37
C ASN A 171 2.73 -6.54 -2.65
N GLU A 172 1.40 -6.39 -2.66
CA GLU A 172 0.55 -6.69 -3.81
C GLU A 172 0.91 -5.81 -5.02
N LEU A 173 1.06 -4.51 -4.82
CA LEU A 173 1.39 -3.57 -5.90
C LEU A 173 2.78 -3.82 -6.49
N ILE A 174 3.79 -4.11 -5.65
CA ILE A 174 5.15 -4.40 -6.13
C ILE A 174 5.19 -5.77 -6.81
N TYR A 175 4.47 -6.77 -6.31
CA TYR A 175 4.38 -8.07 -6.96
C TYR A 175 3.82 -7.92 -8.39
N HIS A 176 2.71 -7.18 -8.55
CA HIS A 176 2.13 -6.91 -9.86
C HIS A 176 3.10 -6.17 -10.79
N TYR A 177 3.79 -5.15 -10.28
CA TYR A 177 4.78 -4.41 -11.05
C TYR A 177 5.94 -5.31 -11.53
N LEU A 178 6.54 -6.10 -10.62
CA LEU A 178 7.67 -6.97 -10.95
C LEU A 178 7.28 -8.09 -11.92
N THR A 179 6.09 -8.66 -11.77
CA THR A 179 5.58 -9.70 -12.68
C THR A 179 5.30 -9.14 -14.07
N THR A 180 4.74 -7.93 -14.17
CA THR A 180 4.57 -7.23 -15.45
C THR A 180 5.91 -6.98 -16.16
N LYS A 181 6.97 -6.65 -15.41
CA LYS A 181 8.33 -6.46 -15.97
C LYS A 181 8.96 -7.75 -16.48
N LEU A 182 8.62 -8.89 -15.89
CA LEU A 182 9.13 -10.22 -16.26
C LEU A 182 8.29 -10.92 -17.34
N SER A 183 7.04 -10.53 -17.53
CA SER A 183 6.14 -11.17 -18.50
C SER A 183 5.22 -10.13 -19.16
N PRO A 184 5.74 -9.28 -20.05
CA PRO A 184 4.97 -8.20 -20.68
C PRO A 184 3.86 -8.71 -21.63
N GLU A 185 4.03 -9.93 -22.15
CA GLU A 185 3.12 -10.57 -23.12
C GLU A 185 1.87 -11.17 -22.45
N GLN A 186 1.88 -11.32 -21.13
CA GLN A 186 0.69 -11.67 -20.36
C GLN A 186 -0.07 -10.37 -20.07
N ASN A 187 -0.93 -10.01 -21.02
CA ASN A 187 -1.91 -8.92 -20.93
C ASN A 187 -2.53 -8.89 -19.50
N PRO A 188 -2.54 -7.74 -18.78
CA PRO A 188 -2.87 -7.67 -17.35
C PRO A 188 -4.29 -8.11 -16.99
N ASP A 189 -5.18 -8.30 -17.98
CA ASP A 189 -6.55 -8.80 -17.77
C ASP A 189 -6.67 -10.34 -17.73
N VAL A 190 -5.64 -11.10 -18.13
CA VAL A 190 -5.81 -12.56 -18.35
C VAL A 190 -5.41 -13.41 -17.13
N LEU A 191 -4.59 -12.90 -16.20
CA LEU A 191 -4.24 -13.62 -14.98
C LEU A 191 -5.27 -13.52 -13.85
N LEU A 192 -6.37 -12.78 -14.06
CA LEU A 192 -7.44 -12.61 -13.08
C LEU A 192 -8.69 -13.48 -13.35
N GLN A 193 -8.71 -14.29 -14.42
CA GLN A 193 -9.90 -15.10 -14.73
C GLN A 193 -9.81 -16.60 -14.45
N HIS A 194 -8.64 -17.15 -14.10
CA HIS A 194 -8.48 -18.54 -13.66
C HIS A 194 -7.22 -18.59 -12.78
N GLU A 195 -7.18 -18.90 -11.48
CA GLU A 195 -8.06 -19.61 -10.55
C GLU A 195 -7.85 -19.04 -9.11
N GLU A 196 -8.89 -19.12 -8.27
CA GLU A 196 -8.86 -19.01 -6.79
C GLU A 196 -8.41 -17.69 -6.10
N THR A 197 -8.52 -16.55 -6.77
CA THR A 197 -8.34 -15.22 -6.16
C THR A 197 -9.60 -14.35 -6.27
N LYS A 198 -10.80 -14.94 -6.11
CA LYS A 198 -12.06 -14.17 -6.04
C LYS A 198 -12.20 -13.25 -4.81
N ASP A 199 -11.23 -13.29 -3.88
CA ASP A 199 -11.14 -12.36 -2.73
C ASP A 199 -10.15 -11.18 -2.95
N PHE A 200 -9.71 -10.92 -4.19
CA PHE A 200 -8.61 -10.00 -4.49
C PHE A 200 -9.00 -8.62 -5.05
N PHE A 201 -10.29 -8.28 -5.06
CA PHE A 201 -10.72 -6.90 -5.30
C PHE A 201 -11.65 -6.43 -4.20
N TRP A 202 -11.37 -5.23 -3.71
CA TRP A 202 -12.23 -4.42 -2.88
C TRP A 202 -13.65 -4.36 -3.47
N THR A 203 -14.57 -5.15 -2.93
CA THR A 203 -15.98 -4.75 -2.90
C THR A 203 -16.20 -3.95 -1.63
N PRO A 204 -16.70 -2.69 -1.71
CA PRO A 204 -17.26 -2.05 -0.55
C PRO A 204 -18.44 -2.94 -0.11
N LEU A 205 -18.30 -3.57 1.05
CA LEU A 205 -19.37 -4.32 1.69
C LEU A 205 -20.61 -3.40 1.72
N SER A 206 -21.54 -3.73 0.83
CA SER A 206 -22.89 -3.19 0.80
C SER A 206 -23.71 -4.19 1.61
N ASN A 207 -23.99 -3.82 2.85
CA ASN A 207 -25.22 -4.08 3.61
C ASN A 207 -25.06 -3.47 5.01
#